data_AF-A0A2N1TNC0-F1
#
_entry.id   AF-A0A2N1TNC0-F1
#
_cell.length_a   1.000
_cell.length_b   1.000
_cell.length_c   1.000
_cell.angle_alpha   90.00
_cell.angle_beta   90.00
_cell.angle_gamma   90.00
#
_symmetry.space_group_name_H-M   'P 1'
#
loop_
_entity.id
_entity.type
_entity.pdbx_description
1 polymer ?
#
loop_
_entity_poly.entity_id
_entity_poly.type
_entity_poly.pdbx_seq_one_letter_code
_entity_poly.pdbx_strand_id
1 'polypeptide(L)'
;MMKTDTETILFTAPDPDALITATLVQSGFRFPEQANDPLRIKAGEAARLALGTVTPASLIKFYPVGDIIDGIITVDTISLRSRKLSHFAGQSDNLQTICIFLATLGHGFDEAMEKLPEDSMLESLFLHAAGSVLAEHYVHIIEEGVKRRFTGEGLETSLRFSPGYCDWDTGEGQKAVFSLINGGSIGIALNESGMMEPVKSVSGIILGAKHLSSRTPCSFCSRKECGYRRESRVGIEE
;
A
#
# COMPACT_ATOMS: atom_id res chain seq x y z
N MET A 1 12.15 -5.40 24.55
CA MET A 1 12.77 -4.43 23.63
C MET A 1 12.43 -4.90 22.22
N MET A 2 11.63 -4.15 21.46
CA MET A 2 11.34 -4.52 20.07
C MET A 2 12.64 -4.43 19.26
N LYS A 3 12.97 -5.50 18.53
CA LYS A 3 14.09 -5.48 17.59
C LYS A 3 13.73 -4.57 16.43
N THR A 4 14.62 -3.67 16.06
CA THR A 4 14.52 -2.80 14.89
C THR A 4 15.16 -3.46 13.66
N ASP A 5 15.20 -4.79 13.61
CA ASP A 5 15.75 -5.50 12.46
C ASP A 5 14.78 -5.38 11.27
N THR A 6 15.32 -5.28 10.07
CA THR A 6 14.51 -5.33 8.85
C THR A 6 14.12 -6.78 8.59
N GLU A 7 12.83 -7.02 8.40
CA GLU A 7 12.26 -8.33 8.11
C GLU A 7 11.60 -8.34 6.73
N THR A 8 11.33 -9.53 6.20
CA THR A 8 10.66 -9.73 4.91
C THR A 8 9.39 -10.54 5.11
N ILE A 9 8.32 -10.21 4.41
CA ILE A 9 7.11 -11.03 4.32
C ILE A 9 7.14 -11.79 2.99
N LEU A 10 7.01 -13.11 3.06
CA LEU A 10 6.88 -13.95 1.87
C LEU A 10 5.51 -13.76 1.25
N PHE A 11 5.49 -13.66 -0.07
CA PHE A 11 4.27 -13.50 -0.84
C PHE A 11 3.79 -14.82 -1.44
N THR A 12 2.48 -14.99 -1.42
CA THR A 12 1.78 -16.05 -2.12
C THR A 12 0.98 -15.41 -3.25
N ALA A 13 1.16 -15.91 -4.47
CA ALA A 13 0.39 -15.46 -5.62
C ALA A 13 -1.12 -15.64 -5.37
N PRO A 14 -1.97 -14.73 -5.88
CA PRO A 14 -3.41 -14.90 -5.82
C PRO A 14 -3.85 -16.08 -6.69
N ASP A 15 -5.09 -16.52 -6.47
CA ASP A 15 -5.77 -17.41 -7.40
C ASP A 15 -5.84 -16.76 -8.80
N PRO A 16 -5.48 -17.48 -9.89
CA PRO A 16 -5.48 -16.92 -11.23
C PRO A 16 -6.84 -16.38 -11.68
N ASP A 17 -7.94 -17.08 -11.40
CA ASP A 17 -9.28 -16.66 -11.84
C ASP A 17 -9.76 -15.43 -11.06
N ALA A 18 -9.42 -15.34 -9.78
CA ALA A 18 -9.63 -14.15 -8.97
C ALA A 18 -8.84 -12.95 -9.53
N LEU A 19 -7.59 -13.15 -9.96
CA LEU A 19 -6.78 -12.09 -10.57
C LEU A 19 -7.39 -11.61 -11.89
N ILE A 20 -7.88 -12.50 -12.73
CA ILE A 20 -8.54 -12.13 -14.00
C ILE A 20 -9.78 -11.29 -13.72
N THR A 21 -10.62 -11.75 -12.78
CA THR A 21 -11.84 -11.06 -12.37
C THR A 21 -11.54 -9.67 -11.84
N ALA A 22 -10.55 -9.55 -10.95
CA ALA A 22 -10.13 -8.27 -10.39
C ALA A 22 -9.47 -7.36 -11.44
N THR A 23 -8.76 -7.92 -12.43
CA THR A 23 -8.18 -7.17 -13.55
C THR A 23 -9.27 -6.52 -14.39
N LEU A 24 -10.35 -7.24 -14.70
CA LEU A 24 -11.51 -6.68 -15.39
C LEU A 24 -12.13 -5.53 -14.58
N VAL A 25 -12.39 -5.72 -13.29
CA VAL A 25 -12.94 -4.65 -12.46
C VAL A 25 -12.01 -3.43 -12.41
N GLN A 26 -10.71 -3.66 -12.21
CA GLN A 26 -9.70 -2.61 -12.16
C GLN A 26 -9.55 -1.85 -13.49
N SER A 27 -9.84 -2.50 -14.63
CA SER A 27 -9.83 -1.88 -15.96
C SER A 27 -11.08 -1.03 -16.27
N GLY A 28 -12.08 -1.01 -15.39
CA GLY A 28 -13.25 -0.13 -15.48
C GLY A 28 -14.61 -0.84 -15.56
N PHE A 29 -14.64 -2.17 -15.56
CA PHE A 29 -15.92 -2.90 -15.48
C PHE A 29 -16.49 -2.81 -14.06
N ARG A 30 -17.80 -2.55 -13.93
CA ARG A 30 -18.45 -2.56 -12.61
C ARG A 30 -18.55 -3.98 -12.06
N PHE A 31 -18.85 -4.92 -12.95
CA PHE A 31 -18.90 -6.35 -12.67
C PHE A 31 -18.19 -7.11 -13.81
N PRO A 32 -17.42 -8.17 -13.52
CA PRO A 32 -16.69 -8.91 -14.53
C PRO A 32 -17.62 -9.51 -15.61
N GLU A 33 -18.88 -9.84 -15.26
CA GLU A 33 -19.98 -10.32 -16.13
C GLU A 33 -20.20 -9.44 -17.36
N GLN A 34 -19.89 -8.16 -17.27
CA GLN A 34 -20.07 -7.20 -18.37
C GLN A 34 -19.04 -7.37 -19.50
N ALA A 35 -17.90 -8.02 -19.23
CA ALA A 35 -16.90 -8.30 -20.26
C ALA A 35 -17.36 -9.48 -21.13
N ASN A 36 -17.34 -9.28 -22.44
CA ASN A 36 -17.55 -10.36 -23.41
C ASN A 36 -16.33 -11.29 -23.49
N ASP A 37 -16.49 -12.45 -24.14
CA ASP A 37 -15.44 -13.48 -24.17
C ASP A 37 -14.08 -12.98 -24.71
N PRO A 38 -14.01 -12.20 -25.81
CA PRO A 38 -12.73 -11.66 -26.28
C PRO A 38 -12.00 -10.80 -25.23
N LEU A 39 -12.73 -9.97 -24.48
CA LEU A 39 -12.15 -9.12 -23.44
C LEU A 39 -11.68 -9.94 -22.24
N ARG A 40 -12.44 -10.97 -21.86
CA ARG A 40 -12.04 -11.90 -20.79
C ARG A 40 -10.77 -12.67 -21.14
N ILE A 41 -10.65 -13.12 -22.39
CA ILE A 41 -9.45 -13.80 -22.88
C ILE A 41 -8.24 -12.87 -22.76
N LYS A 42 -8.34 -11.63 -23.25
CA LYS A 42 -7.26 -10.64 -23.16
C LYS A 42 -6.89 -10.26 -21.74
N ALA A 43 -7.87 -10.06 -20.86
CA ALA A 43 -7.61 -9.84 -19.43
C ALA A 43 -6.93 -11.07 -18.80
N GLY A 44 -7.32 -12.28 -19.22
CA GLY A 44 -6.68 -13.55 -18.85
C GLY A 44 -5.22 -13.64 -19.26
N GLU A 45 -4.91 -13.29 -20.51
CA GLU A 45 -3.55 -13.24 -21.03
C GLU A 45 -2.69 -12.22 -20.27
N ALA A 46 -3.22 -11.01 -20.05
CA ALA A 46 -2.54 -9.98 -19.29
C ALA A 46 -2.26 -10.37 -17.83
N ALA A 47 -3.25 -10.98 -17.15
CA ALA A 47 -3.09 -11.48 -15.78
C ALA A 47 -2.01 -12.56 -15.67
N ARG A 48 -1.99 -13.52 -16.62
CA ARG A 48 -0.96 -14.56 -16.68
C ARG A 48 0.42 -13.98 -16.98
N LEU A 49 0.50 -13.03 -17.91
CA LEU A 49 1.75 -12.33 -18.22
C LEU A 49 2.29 -11.57 -17.00
N ALA A 50 1.43 -10.84 -16.29
CA ALA A 50 1.80 -10.17 -15.05
C ALA A 50 2.36 -11.18 -14.03
N LEU A 51 1.63 -12.25 -13.72
CA LEU A 51 2.09 -13.28 -12.77
C LEU A 51 3.42 -13.92 -13.17
N GLY A 52 3.65 -14.14 -14.47
CA GLY A 52 4.87 -14.76 -14.97
C GLY A 52 6.10 -13.84 -15.01
N THR A 53 5.92 -12.53 -14.83
CA THR A 53 6.99 -11.52 -14.96
C THR A 53 7.40 -10.89 -13.64
N VAL A 54 6.57 -11.00 -12.60
CA VAL A 54 6.86 -10.43 -11.28
C VAL A 54 7.86 -11.25 -10.49
N THR A 55 8.73 -10.56 -9.75
CA THR A 55 9.64 -11.12 -8.74
C THR A 55 9.39 -10.37 -7.43
N PRO A 56 8.23 -10.62 -6.79
CA PRO A 56 7.72 -9.70 -5.79
C PRO A 56 8.54 -9.81 -4.50
N ALA A 57 8.83 -8.66 -3.89
CA ALA A 57 9.66 -8.55 -2.70
C ALA A 57 9.08 -7.54 -1.72
N SER A 58 9.36 -7.73 -0.43
CA SER A 58 8.93 -6.83 0.63
C SER A 58 10.01 -6.61 1.68
N LEU A 59 9.90 -5.46 2.33
CA LEU A 59 10.61 -5.15 3.56
C LEU A 59 9.61 -4.57 4.56
N ILE A 60 9.73 -4.99 5.80
CA ILE A 60 9.04 -4.37 6.93
C ILE A 60 10.05 -4.04 8.02
N LYS A 61 9.78 -2.97 8.77
CA LYS A 61 10.60 -2.59 9.90
C LYS A 61 9.74 -1.90 10.94
N PHE A 62 9.88 -2.33 12.20
CA PHE A 62 9.12 -1.77 13.31
C PHE A 62 9.96 -0.77 14.08
N TYR A 63 9.32 0.32 14.50
CA TYR A 63 9.92 1.34 15.34
C TYR A 63 9.00 1.66 16.52
N PRO A 64 9.55 1.97 17.70
CA PRO A 64 8.78 2.65 18.71
C PRO A 64 8.34 4.02 18.18
N VAL A 65 7.13 4.44 18.54
CA VAL A 65 6.65 5.79 18.19
C VAL A 65 7.28 6.80 19.14
N GLY A 66 7.85 7.86 18.59
CA GLY A 66 8.37 9.00 19.34
C GLY A 66 7.28 10.07 19.55
N ASP A 67 7.70 11.33 19.56
CA ASP A 67 6.78 12.45 19.81
C ASP A 67 5.76 12.66 18.69
N ILE A 68 4.54 13.03 19.08
CA ILE A 68 3.44 13.40 18.18
C ILE A 68 3.03 14.83 18.52
N ILE A 69 3.51 15.80 17.75
CA ILE A 69 3.35 17.22 18.04
C ILE A 69 3.06 17.98 16.75
N ASP A 70 2.04 18.83 16.78
CA ASP A 70 1.73 19.83 15.74
C ASP A 70 1.76 19.32 14.29
N GLY A 71 1.20 18.12 14.05
CA GLY A 71 1.12 17.55 12.71
C GLY A 71 2.32 16.71 12.29
N ILE A 72 3.21 16.39 13.25
CA ILE A 72 4.41 15.59 13.03
C ILE A 72 4.36 14.36 13.92
N ILE A 73 4.77 13.21 13.39
CA ILE A 73 5.12 12.01 14.16
C ILE A 73 6.62 11.79 14.01
N THR A 74 7.34 11.70 15.12
CA THR A 74 8.78 11.39 15.12
C THR A 74 8.99 9.89 15.23
N VAL A 75 9.81 9.34 14.34
CA VAL A 75 10.16 7.92 14.31
C VAL A 75 11.68 7.83 14.19
N ASP A 76 12.34 7.30 15.22
CA ASP A 76 13.79 7.41 15.38
C ASP A 76 14.26 8.88 15.27
N THR A 77 14.95 9.24 14.19
CA THR A 77 15.42 10.61 13.91
C THR A 77 14.64 11.31 12.78
N ILE A 78 13.63 10.64 12.23
CA ILE A 78 12.91 11.07 11.05
C ILE A 78 11.53 11.62 11.42
N SER A 79 11.13 12.71 10.78
CA SER A 79 9.81 13.34 10.96
C SER A 79 8.85 12.93 9.84
N LEU A 80 7.70 12.38 10.21
CA LEU A 80 6.58 12.14 9.30
C LEU A 80 5.60 13.31 9.40
N ARG A 81 5.52 14.16 8.36
CA ARG A 81 4.69 15.36 8.36
C ARG A 81 3.34 15.13 7.69
N SER A 82 2.29 15.05 8.49
CA SER A 82 0.89 15.05 8.05
C SER A 82 0.01 15.36 9.27
N ARG A 83 -0.81 16.42 9.17
CA ARG A 83 -1.71 16.81 10.26
C ARG A 83 -2.76 15.75 10.49
N LYS A 84 -3.29 15.12 9.44
CA LYS A 84 -4.30 14.06 9.61
C LYS A 84 -3.71 12.78 10.20
N LEU A 85 -2.51 12.39 9.80
CA LEU A 85 -1.83 11.23 10.37
C LEU A 85 -1.46 11.47 11.83
N SER A 86 -0.89 12.63 12.15
CA SER A 86 -0.55 13.02 13.52
C SER A 86 -1.80 13.11 14.41
N HIS A 87 -2.89 13.69 13.91
CA HIS A 87 -4.16 13.72 14.64
C HIS A 87 -4.71 12.31 14.90
N PHE A 88 -4.71 11.46 13.87
CA PHE A 88 -5.12 10.06 14.01
C PHE A 88 -4.29 9.31 15.05
N ALA A 89 -2.97 9.45 14.99
CA ALA A 89 -2.05 8.84 15.94
C ALA A 89 -2.26 9.36 17.37
N GLY A 90 -2.50 10.66 17.53
CA GLY A 90 -2.78 11.30 18.83
C GLY A 90 -4.15 10.94 19.44
N GLN A 91 -5.09 10.43 18.64
CA GLN A 91 -6.39 9.92 19.12
C GLN A 91 -6.34 8.44 19.54
N SER A 92 -5.18 7.79 19.40
CA SER A 92 -4.98 6.41 19.80
C SER A 92 -4.65 6.34 21.29
N ASP A 93 -5.21 5.38 22.01
CA ASP A 93 -4.81 5.12 23.39
C ASP A 93 -3.57 4.23 23.40
N ASN A 94 -2.49 4.78 23.96
CA ASN A 94 -1.19 4.15 24.09
C ASN A 94 -0.69 3.59 22.73
N LEU A 95 -0.37 4.51 21.81
CA LEU A 95 0.31 4.18 20.56
C LEU A 95 1.76 3.75 20.84
N GLN A 96 2.11 2.52 20.49
CA GLN A 96 3.40 1.93 20.89
C GLN A 96 4.37 1.79 19.73
N THR A 97 3.86 1.41 18.55
CA THR A 97 4.71 0.99 17.44
C THR A 97 4.16 1.47 16.10
N ILE A 98 5.09 1.69 15.18
CA ILE A 98 4.84 1.95 13.77
C ILE A 98 5.63 0.94 12.94
N CYS A 99 4.93 0.24 12.06
CA CYS A 99 5.53 -0.58 11.02
C CYS A 99 5.70 0.27 9.77
N ILE A 100 6.93 0.42 9.30
CA ILE A 100 7.25 0.95 7.97
C ILE A 100 7.35 -0.23 7.02
N PHE A 101 6.73 -0.15 5.84
CA PHE A 101 6.83 -1.22 4.84
C PHE A 101 7.12 -0.70 3.44
N LEU A 102 7.75 -1.57 2.66
CA LEU A 102 7.94 -1.47 1.21
C LEU A 102 7.52 -2.79 0.56
N ALA A 103 6.89 -2.71 -0.60
CA ALA A 103 6.58 -3.83 -1.46
C ALA A 103 6.83 -3.45 -2.91
N THR A 104 7.27 -4.41 -3.73
CA THR A 104 7.39 -4.21 -5.18
C THR A 104 7.05 -5.50 -5.92
N LEU A 105 6.60 -5.35 -7.16
CA LEU A 105 6.50 -6.45 -8.12
C LEU A 105 7.84 -6.79 -8.80
N GLY A 106 8.85 -5.93 -8.63
CA GLY A 106 10.14 -6.04 -9.33
C GLY A 106 10.12 -5.45 -10.74
N HIS A 107 11.33 -5.27 -11.32
CA HIS A 107 11.50 -4.63 -12.63
C HIS A 107 10.90 -5.43 -13.79
N GLY A 108 10.75 -6.74 -13.66
CA GLY A 108 10.22 -7.59 -14.73
C GLY A 108 8.82 -7.19 -15.21
N PHE A 109 7.99 -6.59 -14.34
CA PHE A 109 6.70 -6.05 -14.74
C PHE A 109 6.84 -4.82 -15.66
N ASP A 110 7.71 -3.87 -15.28
CA ASP A 110 7.94 -2.66 -16.06
C ASP A 110 8.57 -3.00 -17.42
N GLU A 111 9.53 -3.94 -17.45
CA GLU A 111 10.09 -4.46 -18.69
C GLU A 111 9.04 -5.14 -19.58
N ALA A 112 8.06 -5.82 -19.00
CA ALA A 112 6.97 -6.45 -19.75
C ALA A 112 6.03 -5.41 -20.35
N MET A 113 5.77 -4.32 -19.63
CA MET A 113 5.02 -3.17 -20.14
C MET A 113 5.74 -2.48 -21.30
N GLU A 114 7.05 -2.27 -21.19
CA GLU A 114 7.87 -1.63 -22.25
C GLU A 114 7.98 -2.46 -23.53
N LYS A 115 7.85 -3.79 -23.43
CA LYS A 115 7.90 -4.70 -24.58
C LYS A 115 6.58 -4.77 -25.36
N LEU A 116 5.50 -4.15 -24.87
CA LEU A 116 4.23 -4.11 -25.60
C LEU A 116 4.35 -3.20 -26.84
N PRO A 117 3.79 -3.59 -28.00
CA PRO A 117 3.72 -2.71 -29.16
C PRO A 117 2.95 -1.42 -28.87
N GLU A 118 3.34 -0.31 -29.50
CA GLU A 118 2.72 1.02 -29.29
C GLU A 118 1.20 1.06 -29.57
N ASP A 119 0.71 0.19 -30.48
CA ASP A 119 -0.70 0.09 -30.85
C ASP A 119 -1.52 -0.85 -29.94
N SER A 120 -0.89 -1.51 -28.97
CA SER A 120 -1.51 -2.49 -28.06
C SER A 120 -2.11 -1.81 -26.81
N MET A 121 -3.00 -0.84 -27.02
CA MET A 121 -3.58 -0.02 -25.95
C MET A 121 -4.43 -0.86 -24.97
N LEU A 122 -5.18 -1.85 -25.48
CA LEU A 122 -6.05 -2.69 -24.65
C LEU A 122 -5.23 -3.66 -23.79
N GLU A 123 -4.20 -4.26 -24.37
CA GLU A 123 -3.24 -5.14 -23.68
C GLU A 123 -2.50 -4.36 -22.60
N SER A 124 -2.04 -3.14 -22.91
CA SER A 124 -1.39 -2.24 -21.96
C SER A 124 -2.32 -1.88 -20.80
N LEU A 125 -3.59 -1.59 -21.08
CA LEU A 125 -4.59 -1.31 -20.05
C LEU A 125 -4.79 -2.51 -19.12
N PHE A 126 -5.00 -3.71 -19.68
CA PHE A 126 -5.21 -4.92 -18.87
C PHE A 126 -3.96 -5.33 -18.11
N LEU A 127 -2.77 -5.23 -18.70
CA LEU A 127 -1.52 -5.58 -18.02
C LEU A 127 -1.25 -4.60 -16.88
N HIS A 128 -1.43 -3.30 -17.11
CA HIS A 128 -1.31 -2.27 -16.08
C HIS A 128 -2.32 -2.49 -14.93
N ALA A 129 -3.56 -2.85 -15.25
CA ALA A 129 -4.59 -3.17 -14.28
C ALA A 129 -4.23 -4.42 -13.46
N ALA A 130 -3.79 -5.50 -14.11
CA ALA A 130 -3.33 -6.72 -13.44
C ALA A 130 -2.17 -6.45 -12.48
N GLY A 131 -1.19 -5.64 -12.89
CA GLY A 131 -0.09 -5.22 -12.02
C GLY A 131 -0.57 -4.44 -10.79
N SER A 132 -1.53 -3.52 -10.95
CA SER A 132 -2.11 -2.82 -9.79
C SER A 132 -2.82 -3.77 -8.81
N VAL A 133 -3.58 -4.75 -9.33
CA VAL A 133 -4.25 -5.76 -8.50
C VAL A 133 -3.23 -6.62 -7.75
N LEU A 134 -2.15 -7.05 -8.42
CA LEU A 134 -1.08 -7.83 -7.78
C LEU A 134 -0.37 -7.05 -6.68
N ALA A 135 -0.04 -5.78 -6.93
CA ALA A 135 0.60 -4.93 -5.93
C ALA A 135 -0.30 -4.78 -4.68
N GLU A 136 -1.59 -4.55 -4.88
CA GLU A 136 -2.56 -4.46 -3.76
C GLU A 136 -2.70 -5.78 -3.01
N HIS A 137 -2.78 -6.92 -3.72
CA HIS A 137 -2.83 -8.24 -3.12
C HIS A 137 -1.62 -8.51 -2.21
N TYR A 138 -0.41 -8.18 -2.66
CA TYR A 138 0.79 -8.38 -1.86
C TYR A 138 0.88 -7.41 -0.67
N VAL A 139 0.43 -6.17 -0.82
CA VAL A 139 0.31 -5.23 0.31
C VAL A 139 -0.71 -5.74 1.33
N HIS A 140 -1.80 -6.35 0.90
CA HIS A 140 -2.76 -6.98 1.81
C HIS A 140 -2.13 -8.12 2.64
N ILE A 141 -1.24 -8.92 2.04
CA ILE A 141 -0.46 -9.95 2.76
C ILE A 141 0.43 -9.31 3.83
N ILE A 142 1.07 -8.16 3.53
CA ILE A 142 1.83 -7.40 4.53
C ILE A 142 0.93 -6.95 5.69
N GLU A 143 -0.22 -6.35 5.37
CA GLU A 143 -1.18 -5.88 6.38
C GLU A 143 -1.61 -7.01 7.32
N GLU A 144 -1.99 -8.18 6.79
CA GLU A 144 -2.38 -9.32 7.62
C GLU A 144 -1.20 -9.94 8.39
N GLY A 145 0.03 -9.86 7.86
CA GLY A 145 1.25 -10.23 8.59
C GLY A 145 1.50 -9.32 9.80
N VAL A 146 1.47 -8.01 9.59
CA VAL A 146 1.65 -6.99 10.63
C VAL A 146 0.55 -7.05 11.68
N LYS A 147 -0.70 -7.23 11.24
CA LYS A 147 -1.85 -7.38 12.14
C LYS A 147 -1.73 -8.61 13.05
N ARG A 148 -1.30 -9.76 12.52
CA ARG A 148 -1.03 -10.95 13.34
C ARG A 148 0.06 -10.69 14.37
N ARG A 149 1.12 -9.97 13.97
CA ARG A 149 2.23 -9.59 14.85
C ARG A 149 1.76 -8.71 16.01
N PHE A 150 1.01 -7.64 15.72
CA PHE A 150 0.46 -6.71 16.72
C PHE A 150 -0.58 -7.40 17.62
N THR A 151 -1.43 -8.26 17.06
CA THR A 151 -2.38 -9.06 17.86
C THR A 151 -1.65 -9.94 18.88
N GLY A 152 -0.54 -10.57 18.48
CA GLY A 152 0.32 -11.35 19.38
C GLY A 152 0.95 -10.52 20.52
N GLU A 153 1.06 -9.20 20.34
CA GLU A 153 1.50 -8.24 21.36
C GLU A 153 0.34 -7.62 22.16
N GLY A 154 -0.90 -8.00 21.85
CA GLY A 154 -2.10 -7.43 22.48
C GLY A 154 -2.37 -5.98 22.07
N LEU A 155 -2.01 -5.62 20.83
CA LEU A 155 -2.23 -4.31 20.19
C LEU A 155 -3.29 -4.40 19.08
N GLU A 156 -4.03 -3.33 18.89
CA GLU A 156 -4.88 -3.09 17.73
C GLU A 156 -4.05 -2.55 16.55
N THR A 157 -4.52 -2.79 15.32
CA THR A 157 -3.80 -2.46 14.08
C THR A 157 -4.60 -1.47 13.23
N SER A 158 -3.97 -0.39 12.80
CA SER A 158 -4.58 0.55 11.84
C SER A 158 -4.65 -0.03 10.43
N LEU A 159 -5.39 0.62 9.53
CA LEU A 159 -5.17 0.42 8.09
C LEU A 159 -3.86 1.10 7.69
N ARG A 160 -3.27 0.67 6.57
CA ARG A 160 -2.06 1.32 6.04
C ARG A 160 -2.31 2.78 5.67
N PHE A 161 -1.26 3.58 5.78
CA PHE A 161 -1.25 4.97 5.35
C PHE A 161 0.03 5.24 4.55
N SER A 162 -0.07 5.91 3.41
CA SER A 162 1.05 6.06 2.47
C SER A 162 1.28 7.54 2.13
N PRO A 163 2.51 7.96 1.81
CA PRO A 163 2.75 9.25 1.17
C PRO A 163 1.84 9.46 -0.05
N GLY A 164 1.29 10.66 -0.21
CA GLY A 164 0.24 10.97 -1.18
C GLY A 164 -1.19 10.79 -0.66
N TYR A 165 -1.38 10.20 0.53
CA TYR A 165 -2.71 10.12 1.16
C TYR A 165 -3.02 11.39 1.95
N CYS A 166 -4.25 11.88 1.80
CA CYS A 166 -4.76 13.05 2.50
C CYS A 166 -3.88 14.30 2.34
N ASP A 167 -3.18 14.71 3.40
CA ASP A 167 -2.28 15.85 3.46
C ASP A 167 -0.82 15.43 3.64
N TRP A 168 -0.51 14.14 3.48
CA TRP A 168 0.87 13.65 3.49
C TRP A 168 1.47 13.82 2.11
N ASP A 169 2.43 14.73 2.00
CA ASP A 169 3.13 15.01 0.74
C ASP A 169 3.85 13.76 0.20
N THR A 170 3.74 13.51 -1.10
CA THR A 170 4.40 12.36 -1.74
C THR A 170 5.91 12.50 -1.72
N GLY A 171 6.47 13.65 -2.09
CA GLY A 171 7.91 13.84 -2.22
C GLY A 171 8.64 13.78 -0.88
N GLU A 172 8.20 14.58 0.09
CA GLU A 172 8.76 14.59 1.44
C GLU A 172 8.46 13.27 2.18
N GLY A 173 7.21 12.81 2.12
CA GLY A 173 6.80 11.59 2.80
C GLY A 173 7.53 10.34 2.31
N GLN A 174 7.74 10.23 1.00
CA GLN A 174 8.42 9.07 0.44
C GLN A 174 9.92 9.06 0.82
N LYS A 175 10.57 10.22 0.84
CA LYS A 175 11.96 10.38 1.33
C LYS A 175 12.07 10.03 2.82
N ALA A 176 11.09 10.44 3.63
CA ALA A 176 11.05 10.09 5.05
C ALA A 176 10.91 8.58 5.26
N VAL A 177 10.01 7.92 4.53
CA VAL A 177 9.86 6.45 4.57
C VAL A 177 11.17 5.76 4.17
N PHE A 178 11.81 6.16 3.07
CA PHE A 178 13.07 5.56 2.61
C PHE A 178 14.27 5.82 3.53
N SER A 179 14.20 6.86 4.36
CA SER A 179 15.21 7.10 5.41
C SER A 179 15.08 6.10 6.57
N LEU A 180 13.88 5.54 6.77
CA LEU A 180 13.60 4.55 7.81
C LEU A 180 13.78 3.10 7.33
N ILE A 181 13.76 2.84 6.02
CA ILE A 181 13.88 1.49 5.47
C ILE A 181 14.60 1.51 4.13
N ASN A 182 15.64 0.67 3.97
CA ASN A 182 16.49 0.67 2.79
C ASN A 182 15.82 -0.07 1.61
N GLY A 183 15.02 0.63 0.82
CA GLY A 183 14.36 0.06 -0.37
C GLY A 183 15.31 -0.52 -1.41
N GLY A 184 16.56 -0.05 -1.46
CA GLY A 184 17.57 -0.56 -2.39
C GLY A 184 17.89 -2.04 -2.20
N SER A 185 17.68 -2.62 -1.01
CA SER A 185 17.93 -4.06 -0.79
C SER A 185 16.90 -4.97 -1.46
N ILE A 186 15.74 -4.44 -1.89
CA ILE A 186 14.75 -5.13 -2.71
C ILE A 186 14.60 -4.50 -4.11
N GLY A 187 15.60 -3.70 -4.52
CA GLY A 187 15.65 -3.10 -5.85
C GLY A 187 14.71 -1.92 -6.06
N ILE A 188 14.20 -1.28 -5.00
CA ILE A 188 13.40 -0.06 -5.15
C ILE A 188 14.30 1.17 -5.04
N ALA A 189 14.28 2.02 -6.06
CA ALA A 189 14.89 3.33 -6.08
C ALA A 189 13.83 4.44 -5.94
N LEU A 190 14.26 5.61 -5.49
CA LEU A 190 13.44 6.80 -5.36
C LEU A 190 14.06 7.93 -6.18
N ASN A 191 13.30 8.54 -7.08
CA ASN A 191 13.77 9.71 -7.82
C ASN A 191 13.56 11.02 -7.04
N GLU A 192 13.99 12.15 -7.61
CA GLU A 192 13.97 13.46 -6.93
C GLU A 192 12.56 13.93 -6.51
N SER A 193 11.54 13.56 -7.30
CA SER A 193 10.14 13.90 -7.04
C SER A 193 9.45 12.97 -6.05
N GLY A 194 10.13 11.90 -5.62
CA GLY A 194 9.57 10.91 -4.71
C GLY A 194 8.78 9.80 -5.40
N MET A 195 8.95 9.60 -6.71
CA MET A 195 8.40 8.44 -7.41
C MET A 195 9.33 7.23 -7.26
N MET A 196 8.72 6.06 -7.08
CA MET A 196 9.43 4.80 -6.92
C MET A 196 9.65 4.10 -8.26
N GLU A 197 10.80 3.45 -8.39
CA GLU A 197 11.15 2.57 -9.50
C GLU A 197 11.58 1.23 -8.90
N PRO A 198 10.93 0.09 -9.21
CA PRO A 198 9.86 -0.13 -10.19
C PRO A 198 8.55 0.63 -9.93
N VAL A 199 7.77 0.89 -10.99
CA VAL A 199 6.51 1.66 -10.92
C VAL A 199 5.45 0.95 -10.08
N LYS A 200 5.39 -0.39 -10.12
CA LYS A 200 4.50 -1.19 -9.27
C LYS A 200 5.13 -1.48 -7.91
N SER A 201 5.48 -0.39 -7.21
CA SER A 201 5.95 -0.42 -5.83
C SER A 201 4.99 0.33 -4.92
N VAL A 202 4.87 -0.12 -3.68
CA VAL A 202 4.02 0.47 -2.65
C VAL A 202 4.82 0.66 -1.39
N SER A 203 4.67 1.82 -0.77
CA SER A 203 5.26 2.13 0.52
C SER A 203 4.18 2.57 1.49
N GLY A 204 4.46 2.51 2.79
CA GLY A 204 3.59 3.13 3.77
C GLY A 204 3.92 2.72 5.18
N ILE A 205 2.97 3.02 6.05
CA ILE A 205 3.05 2.78 7.48
C ILE A 205 1.78 2.11 8.00
N ILE A 206 1.91 1.36 9.10
CA ILE A 206 0.80 0.76 9.85
C ILE A 206 1.07 1.01 11.34
N LEU A 207 0.08 1.53 12.07
CA LEU A 207 0.18 1.85 13.49
C LEU A 207 -0.30 0.68 14.37
N GLY A 208 0.39 0.48 15.49
CA GLY A 208 0.04 -0.47 16.53
C GLY A 208 -0.12 0.22 17.89
N ALA A 209 -1.33 0.20 18.45
CA ALA A 209 -1.67 0.87 19.71
C ALA A 209 -2.43 -0.08 20.64
N LYS A 210 -2.53 0.26 21.93
CA LYS A 210 -3.34 -0.54 22.86
C LYS A 210 -4.81 -0.52 22.49
N HIS A 211 -5.30 0.65 22.09
CA HIS A 211 -6.63 0.81 21.53
C HIS A 211 -6.65 1.93 20.48
N LEU A 212 -7.34 1.67 19.37
CA LEU A 212 -7.55 2.60 18.27
C LEU A 212 -9.03 2.97 18.19
N SER A 213 -9.35 4.25 18.36
CA SER A 213 -10.72 4.77 18.24
C SER A 213 -11.29 4.68 16.82
N SER A 214 -10.43 4.49 15.83
CA SER A 214 -10.72 4.32 14.40
C SER A 214 -9.51 3.65 13.75
N ARG A 215 -9.63 3.09 12.54
CA ARG A 215 -8.48 2.48 11.86
C ARG A 215 -7.81 3.37 10.83
N THR A 216 -8.38 4.53 10.52
CA THR A 216 -7.88 5.43 9.48
C THR A 216 -8.37 6.86 9.71
N PRO A 217 -7.68 7.90 9.19
CA PRO A 217 -8.20 9.27 9.23
C PRO A 217 -9.55 9.52 8.53
N CYS A 218 -10.17 8.50 7.91
CA CYS A 218 -11.44 8.63 7.22
C CYS A 218 -12.59 8.96 8.17
N SER A 219 -12.59 8.42 9.39
CA SER A 219 -13.67 8.58 10.37
C SER A 219 -13.99 10.05 10.71
N PHE A 220 -12.98 10.91 10.72
CA PHE A 220 -13.09 12.36 10.96
C PHE A 220 -12.88 13.22 9.70
N CYS A 221 -12.82 12.61 8.51
CA CYS A 221 -12.59 13.35 7.26
C CYS A 221 -13.86 14.05 6.75
N SER A 222 -13.79 15.39 6.64
CA SER A 222 -14.89 16.28 6.22
C SER A 222 -15.34 16.16 4.76
N ARG A 223 -14.58 15.48 3.89
CA ARG A 223 -14.97 15.24 2.49
C ARG A 223 -16.21 14.34 2.41
N LYS A 224 -17.36 14.89 1.97
CA LYS A 224 -18.66 14.20 1.97
C LYS A 224 -18.66 13.02 0.99
N GLU A 225 -18.54 13.32 -0.29
CA GLU A 225 -18.46 12.31 -1.36
C GLU A 225 -17.01 11.89 -1.60
N CYS A 226 -16.67 10.68 -1.16
CA CYS A 226 -15.34 10.10 -1.36
C CYS A 226 -15.45 8.61 -1.70
N GLY A 227 -15.28 8.26 -2.97
CA GLY A 227 -15.25 6.87 -3.43
C GLY A 227 -14.07 6.04 -2.88
N TYR A 228 -13.11 6.69 -2.24
CA TYR A 228 -11.93 6.07 -1.61
C TYR A 228 -12.04 5.99 -0.08
N ARG A 229 -13.23 6.20 0.48
CA ARG A 229 -13.45 6.17 1.93
C ARG A 229 -13.31 4.73 2.46
N ARG A 230 -12.35 4.52 3.37
CA ARG A 230 -12.04 3.19 3.93
C ARG A 230 -12.72 2.91 5.28
N GLU A 231 -13.37 3.91 5.87
CA GLU A 231 -14.13 3.79 7.11
C GLU A 231 -15.25 4.84 7.13
N SER A 232 -16.40 4.45 7.67
CA SER A 232 -17.54 5.34 7.89
C SER A 232 -17.19 6.44 8.89
N ARG A 233 -17.96 7.54 8.88
CA ARG A 233 -17.74 8.63 9.82
C ARG A 233 -18.31 8.27 11.19
N VAL A 234 -17.61 8.68 12.24
CA VAL A 234 -18.09 8.55 13.61
C VAL A 234 -18.78 9.86 14.00
N GLY A 235 -20.02 9.79 14.50
CA GLY A 235 -20.72 10.94 15.10
C GLY A 235 -21.36 11.93 14.12
N ILE A 236 -21.70 11.51 12.90
CA ILE A 236 -22.59 12.29 12.02
C ILE A 236 -23.91 11.52 11.92
N GLU A 237 -24.90 11.94 12.71
CA GLU A 237 -26.31 11.68 12.36
C GLU A 237 -26.59 12.40 11.03
N GLU A 238 -27.30 11.72 10.11
CA GLU A 238 -27.60 12.20 8.75
C GLU A 238 -28.23 13.60 8.70
#